data_AF-A0A821GH88-F1
#
_entry.id   AF-A0A821GH88-F1
#
_cell.length_a   1.000
_cell.length_b   1.000
_cell.length_c   1.000
_cell.angle_alpha   90.00
_cell.angle_beta   90.00
_cell.angle_gamma   90.00
#
_symmetry.space_group_name_H-M   'P 1'
#
loop_
_entity.id
_entity.type
_entity.pdbx_description
1 polymer ?
#
loop_
_entity_poly.entity_id
_entity_poly.type
_entity_poly.pdbx_seq_one_letter_code
_entity_poly.pdbx_strand_id
1 'polypeptide(L)' 'FRIRCKTIYKSSIRYVGTYEKIFDAIACDSSGEVKVVAFNDDVDKFFNMMTMNEVKYACSHE' A
#
# COMPACT_ATOMS: atom_id res chain seq x y z
N PHE A 1 13.45 -3.55 7.60
CA PHE A 1 13.98 -3.07 6.30
C PHE A 1 13.33 -1.74 5.92
N ARG A 2 13.94 -0.99 4.97
CA ARG A 2 13.42 0.29 4.46
C ARG A 2 13.59 0.36 2.94
N ILE A 3 12.51 0.55 2.19
CA ILE A 3 12.48 0.63 0.71
C ILE A 3 11.94 2.00 0.30
N ARG A 4 12.56 2.63 -0.70
CA ARG A 4 12.06 3.88 -1.32
C ARG A 4 11.41 3.53 -2.66
N CYS A 5 10.10 3.66 -2.75
CA CYS A 5 9.35 3.24 -3.93
C CYS A 5 8.26 4.25 -4.33
N LYS A 6 7.95 4.28 -5.63
CA LYS A 6 6.85 5.06 -6.22
C LYS A 6 5.61 4.19 -6.28
N THR A 7 4.46 4.70 -5.83
CA THR A 7 3.18 4.00 -6.04
C THR A 7 2.76 4.14 -7.50
N ILE A 8 2.65 3.02 -8.21
CA ILE A 8 2.27 2.99 -9.64
C ILE A 8 0.88 2.42 -9.88
N TYR A 9 0.31 1.75 -8.88
CA TYR A 9 -1.09 1.31 -8.87
C TYR A 9 -1.64 1.39 -7.45
N LYS A 10 -2.92 1.73 -7.32
CA LYS A 10 -3.69 1.65 -6.08
C LYS A 10 -5.13 1.25 -6.40
N SER A 11 -5.62 0.20 -5.76
CA SER A 11 -7.02 -0.20 -5.86
C SER A 11 -7.93 0.76 -5.07
N SER A 12 -9.22 0.71 -5.34
CA SER A 12 -10.25 1.13 -4.39
C SER A 12 -10.26 0.21 -3.16
N ILE A 13 -10.86 0.68 -2.06
CA ILE A 13 -11.12 -0.17 -0.89
C ILE A 13 -12.15 -1.24 -1.28
N ARG A 14 -11.83 -2.50 -1.02
CA ARG A 14 -12.74 -3.63 -1.15
C ARG A 14 -13.17 -4.12 0.23
N TYR A 15 -14.44 -4.42 0.37
CA TYR A 15 -14.99 -5.05 1.58
C TYR A 15 -15.17 -6.54 1.32
N VAL A 16 -14.60 -7.37 2.20
CA VAL A 16 -14.66 -8.83 2.11
C VAL A 16 -15.41 -9.34 3.34
N GLY A 17 -16.52 -10.05 3.12
CA GLY A 17 -17.40 -10.46 4.21
C GLY A 17 -18.00 -9.25 4.96
N THR A 18 -18.29 -9.44 6.25
CA THR A 18 -19.03 -8.46 7.05
C THR A 18 -18.13 -7.36 7.65
N TYR A 19 -16.85 -7.65 7.89
CA TYR A 19 -15.98 -6.78 8.70
C TYR A 19 -14.59 -6.53 8.10
N GLU A 20 -14.23 -7.18 7.00
CA GLU A 20 -12.89 -7.01 6.44
C GLU A 20 -12.88 -5.92 5.37
N LYS A 21 -11.90 -5.04 5.44
CA LYS A 21 -11.58 -4.10 4.38
C LYS A 21 -10.14 -4.24 3.95
N ILE A 22 -9.92 -4.16 2.64
CA ILE A 22 -8.62 -4.40 2.02
C ILE A 22 -8.41 -3.36 0.93
N PHE A 23 -7.19 -2.85 0.80
CA PHE A 23 -6.74 -2.27 -0.46
C PHE A 23 -5.38 -2.85 -0.82
N ASP A 24 -5.11 -2.91 -2.12
CA ASP A 24 -3.80 -3.26 -2.63
C ASP A 24 -3.23 -2.17 -3.52
N ALA A 25 -1.90 -2.11 -3.55
CA ALA A 25 -1.14 -1.19 -4.35
C ALA A 25 0.06 -1.93 -4.97
N ILE A 26 0.56 -1.39 -6.08
CA ILE A 26 1.86 -1.79 -6.64
C ILE A 26 2.79 -0.60 -6.46
N ALA A 27 3.94 -0.86 -5.85
CA ALA A 27 5.01 0.11 -5.70
C ALA A 27 6.25 -0.38 -6.43
N CYS A 28 7.02 0.53 -7.02
CA CYS A 28 8.21 0.17 -7.76
C CYS A 28 9.40 1.07 -7.45
N ASP A 29 10.59 0.53 -7.66
CA ASP A 29 11.84 1.26 -7.77
C ASP A 29 12.64 0.76 -8.99
N SER A 30 13.92 1.09 -9.09
CA SER A 30 14.76 0.65 -10.22
C SER A 30 15.03 -0.87 -10.24
N SER A 31 14.78 -1.58 -9.14
CA SER A 31 15.02 -3.02 -9.01
C SER A 31 13.81 -3.86 -9.41
N GLY A 32 12.60 -3.28 -9.42
CA GLY A 32 11.40 -3.98 -9.82
C GLY A 32 10.14 -3.46 -9.11
N GLU A 33 9.15 -4.34 -9.02
CA GLU A 33 7.83 -4.05 -8.48
C GLU A 33 7.51 -4.94 -7.27
N VAL A 34 6.75 -4.39 -6.33
CA VAL A 34 6.24 -5.12 -5.17
C VAL A 34 4.75 -4.82 -4.99
N LYS A 35 3.98 -5.87 -4.67
CA LYS A 35 2.58 -5.72 -4.25
C LYS A 35 2.53 -5.43 -2.75
N VAL A 36 1.84 -4.36 -2.39
CA VAL A 36 1.55 -3.97 -1.00
C VAL A 36 0.07 -4.20 -0.75
N VAL A 37 -0.29 -4.78 0.39
CA VAL A 37 -1.67 -5.03 0.78
C VAL A 37 -1.85 -4.56 2.22
N ALA A 38 -2.90 -3.78 2.46
CA ALA A 38 -3.30 -3.34 3.79
C ALA A 38 -4.65 -3.95 4.16
N PHE A 39 -4.81 -4.31 5.43
CA PHE A 39 -6.00 -4.94 5.98
C PHE A 39 -6.57 -4.11 7.13
N ASN A 40 -7.90 -4.02 7.21
CA ASN A 40 -8.63 -3.46 8.35
C ASN A 40 -8.09 -2.09 8.78
N ASP A 41 -7.59 -1.95 10.01
CA ASP A 41 -7.10 -0.68 10.56
C ASP A 41 -5.98 -0.04 9.71
N ASP A 42 -5.19 -0.86 9.02
CA ASP A 42 -4.13 -0.37 8.14
C ASP A 42 -4.69 0.25 6.86
N VAL A 43 -5.91 -0.13 6.44
CA VAL A 43 -6.62 0.58 5.37
C VAL A 43 -6.91 2.02 5.81
N ASP A 44 -7.40 2.24 7.03
CA ASP A 44 -7.71 3.59 7.51
C ASP A 44 -6.46 4.46 7.61
N LYS A 45 -5.35 3.87 8.07
CA LYS A 45 -4.08 4.58 8.23
C LYS A 45 -3.44 4.91 6.89
N PHE A 46 -3.37 3.94 5.98
CA PHE A 46 -2.49 4.04 4.81
C PHE A 46 -3.21 4.37 3.52
N PHE A 47 -4.54 4.21 3.42
CA PHE A 47 -5.23 4.42 2.15
C PHE A 47 -5.08 5.86 1.62
N ASN A 48 -5.25 6.86 2.50
CA ASN A 48 -5.06 8.27 2.13
C ASN A 48 -3.58 8.65 2.05
N MET A 49 -2.72 7.93 2.77
CA MET A 49 -1.27 8.14 2.70
C MET A 49 -0.67 7.59 1.41
N MET A 50 -1.21 6.53 0.80
CA MET A 50 -0.70 6.03 -0.48
C MET A 50 -1.38 6.77 -1.63
N THR A 51 -0.62 7.62 -2.32
CA THR A 51 -1.09 8.38 -3.48
C THR A 51 -0.38 7.90 -4.74
N MET A 52 -1.14 7.75 -5.82
CA MET A 52 -0.61 7.41 -7.14
C MET A 52 0.47 8.42 -7.56
N ASN A 53 1.55 7.90 -8.12
CA ASN A 53 2.72 8.64 -8.58
C ASN A 53 3.59 9.32 -7.52
N GLU A 54 3.32 9.14 -6.23
CA GLU A 54 4.18 9.65 -5.16
C GLU A 54 5.24 8.62 -4.73
N VAL A 55 6.42 9.13 -4.37
CA VAL A 55 7.53 8.34 -3.81
C VAL A 55 7.48 8.40 -2.29
N LYS A 56 7.46 7.23 -1.63
CA LYS A 56 7.45 7.11 -0.17
C LYS A 56 8.46 6.07 0.30
N TYR A 57 8.71 6.07 1.61
CA TYR A 57 9.50 5.02 2.26
C TYR A 57 8.55 4.02 2.92
N ALA A 58 8.58 2.76 2.48
CA ALA A 58 7.97 1.65 3.20
C ALA A 58 9.01 1.10 4.19
N CYS A 59 8.65 1.04 5.46
CA CYS A 59 9.54 0.60 6.54
C CYS A 59 8.86 -0.49 7.36
N SER A 60 9.61 -1.52 7.75
CA SER A 60 9.20 -2.39 8.86
C SER A 60 9.72 -1.80 10.16
N HIS A 61 8.88 -1.79 11.20
CA HIS A 61 9.36 -1.67 12.58
C HIS A 61 9.63 -3.08 13.10
N GLU A 62 10.81 -3.29 13.67
CA GLU A 62 11.07 -4.44 14.56
C GLU A 62 10.66 -4.07 15.98
#